data_AF-A0A967LFT5-F1
#
_entry.id   AF-A0A967LFT5-F1
#
_cell.length_a   1.000
_cell.length_b   1.000
_cell.length_c   1.000
_cell.angle_alpha   90.00
_cell.angle_beta   90.00
_cell.angle_gamma   90.00
#
_symmetry.space_group_name_H-M   'P 1'
#
loop_
_entity.id
_entity.type
_entity.pdbx_description
1 polymer ?
#
loop_
_entity_poly.entity_id
_entity_poly.type
_entity_poly.pdbx_seq_one_letter_code
_entity_poly.pdbx_strand_id
1 'polypeptide(L)'
;LFGRGRDGNFYAMRRDSSTVAQISPDTFAAIAARPFDWRDTVLMPFSIVDLAVMRIETPIRPPLADPALTLNYSFLDESWTARQYGEDATARLNTNAANELLTFMEGLRVEKWLSQASPAAKRALQDPSFRFTAVFREVDESGDRTGVREASFDLAPASRSGFNRYYYGRLAGDPHFFLIGLESYRELTRPLMEGD
;
A
#
# COMPACT_ATOMS: atom_id res chain seq x y z
N LEU A 1 -10.03 -15.22 30.04
CA LEU A 1 -10.10 -14.22 31.14
C LEU A 1 -8.73 -13.56 31.26
N PHE A 2 -8.70 -12.25 31.43
CA PHE A 2 -7.47 -11.45 31.52
C PHE A 2 -7.55 -10.56 32.75
N GLY A 3 -6.46 -10.42 33.50
CA GLY A 3 -6.46 -9.60 34.72
C GLY A 3 -5.07 -9.20 35.18
N ARG A 4 -5.04 -8.18 36.05
CA ARG A 4 -3.81 -7.72 36.72
C ARG A 4 -3.82 -8.19 38.18
N GLY A 5 -2.75 -8.84 38.60
CA GLY A 5 -2.55 -9.28 39.98
C GLY A 5 -2.22 -8.12 40.92
N ARG A 6 -2.26 -8.38 42.23
CA ARG A 6 -1.87 -7.42 43.28
C ARG A 6 -0.37 -7.10 43.26
N ASP A 7 0.41 -8.00 42.71
CA ASP A 7 1.84 -7.87 42.41
C ASP A 7 2.13 -6.97 41.20
N GLY A 8 1.08 -6.52 40.50
CA GLY A 8 1.17 -5.67 39.32
C GLY A 8 1.43 -6.43 38.01
N ASN A 9 1.62 -7.77 38.07
CA ASN A 9 1.82 -8.63 36.91
C ASN A 9 0.51 -8.91 36.17
N PHE A 10 0.62 -9.26 34.90
CA PHE A 10 -0.54 -9.60 34.06
C PHE A 10 -0.69 -11.12 33.94
N TYR A 11 -1.94 -11.57 33.94
CA TYR A 11 -2.28 -12.98 33.89
C TYR A 11 -3.42 -13.23 32.90
N ALA A 12 -3.39 -14.38 32.23
CA ALA A 12 -4.47 -14.84 31.39
C ALA A 12 -4.81 -16.31 31.65
N MET A 13 -6.07 -16.63 31.39
CA MET A 13 -6.62 -17.97 31.46
C MET A 13 -7.46 -18.21 30.21
N ARG A 14 -7.16 -19.30 29.49
CA ARG A 14 -7.96 -19.75 28.36
C ARG A 14 -9.38 -20.08 28.86
N ARG A 15 -10.40 -19.78 28.06
CA ARG A 15 -11.77 -20.21 28.36
C ARG A 15 -11.78 -21.75 28.48
N ASP A 16 -12.39 -22.27 29.54
CA ASP A 16 -12.47 -23.70 29.87
C ASP A 16 -11.17 -24.36 30.37
N SER A 17 -10.18 -23.56 30.78
CA SER A 17 -8.97 -24.03 31.48
C SER A 17 -8.98 -23.63 32.96
N SER A 18 -8.41 -24.47 33.83
CA SER A 18 -8.12 -24.15 35.23
C SER A 18 -6.73 -23.54 35.44
N THR A 19 -5.91 -23.47 34.38
CA THR A 19 -4.53 -22.98 34.46
C THR A 19 -4.46 -21.48 34.19
N VAL A 20 -3.94 -20.73 35.15
CA VAL A 20 -3.64 -19.30 35.01
C VAL A 20 -2.16 -19.16 34.63
N ALA A 21 -1.90 -18.53 33.48
CA ALA A 21 -0.55 -18.24 33.03
C ALA A 21 -0.21 -16.76 33.29
N GLN A 22 0.99 -16.52 33.80
CA GLN A 22 1.55 -15.17 33.83
C GLN A 22 1.98 -14.77 32.42
N ILE A 23 1.62 -13.56 32.02
CA ILE A 23 2.06 -12.97 30.77
C ILE A 23 3.35 -12.21 31.03
N SER A 24 4.38 -12.51 30.24
CA SER A 24 5.64 -11.78 30.33
C SER A 24 5.44 -10.30 29.96
N PRO A 25 6.23 -9.38 30.53
CA PRO A 25 6.17 -7.96 30.15
C PRO A 25 6.35 -7.73 28.65
N ASP A 26 7.24 -8.50 27.99
CA ASP A 26 7.49 -8.38 26.56
C ASP A 26 6.27 -8.81 25.73
N THR A 27 5.65 -9.94 26.10
CA THR A 27 4.41 -10.41 25.45
C THR A 27 3.28 -9.41 25.64
N PHE A 28 3.16 -8.81 26.82
CA PHE A 28 2.14 -7.79 27.08
C PHE A 28 2.39 -6.51 26.28
N ALA A 29 3.64 -6.05 26.21
CA ALA A 29 4.03 -4.87 25.43
C ALA A 29 3.86 -5.07 23.91
N ALA A 30 3.88 -6.32 23.44
CA ALA A 30 3.61 -6.68 22.05
C ALA A 30 2.11 -6.63 21.69
N ILE A 31 1.20 -6.59 22.68
CA ILE A 31 -0.24 -6.48 22.40
C ILE A 31 -0.53 -5.07 21.87
N ALA A 32 -1.15 -5.01 20.68
CA ALA A 32 -1.60 -3.78 20.06
C ALA A 32 -2.54 -3.00 21.00
N ALA A 33 -2.07 -1.86 21.51
CA ALA A 33 -2.80 -1.06 22.48
C ALA A 33 -3.76 -0.06 21.82
N ARG A 34 -3.56 0.27 20.54
CA ARG A 34 -4.36 1.27 19.82
C ARG A 34 -5.16 0.60 18.71
N PRO A 35 -6.41 1.04 18.43
CA PRO A 35 -7.25 0.39 17.42
C PRO A 35 -6.61 0.24 16.05
N PHE A 36 -5.83 1.24 15.60
CA PHE A 36 -5.18 1.18 14.29
C PHE A 36 -3.99 0.20 14.23
N ASP A 37 -3.44 -0.22 15.37
CA ASP A 37 -2.40 -1.26 15.41
C ASP A 37 -3.00 -2.66 15.11
N TRP A 38 -4.33 -2.82 15.16
CA TRP A 38 -5.05 -4.07 14.81
C TRP A 38 -5.49 -4.17 13.34
N ARG A 39 -5.21 -3.13 12.55
CA ARG A 39 -5.58 -3.10 11.13
C ARG A 39 -4.81 -4.17 10.36
N ASP A 40 -5.45 -4.70 9.30
CA ASP A 40 -4.77 -5.59 8.36
C ASP A 40 -3.54 -4.89 7.78
N THR A 41 -2.47 -5.63 7.58
CA THR A 41 -1.26 -5.15 6.93
C THR A 41 -1.43 -5.00 5.43
N VAL A 42 -2.39 -5.68 4.79
CA VAL A 42 -2.72 -5.45 3.37
C VAL A 42 -3.08 -3.98 3.16
N LEU A 43 -2.37 -3.31 2.25
CA LEU A 43 -2.51 -1.87 2.05
C LEU A 43 -3.90 -1.50 1.50
N MET A 44 -4.35 -2.21 0.48
CA MET A 44 -5.66 -2.01 -0.13
C MET A 44 -6.14 -3.29 -0.83
N PRO A 45 -7.46 -3.51 -0.95
CA PRO A 45 -7.99 -4.57 -1.79
C PRO A 45 -7.59 -4.36 -3.25
N PHE A 46 -6.83 -5.29 -3.79
CA PHE A 46 -6.32 -5.27 -5.15
C PHE A 46 -6.72 -6.57 -5.85
N SER A 47 -7.56 -6.45 -6.89
CA SER A 47 -8.06 -7.58 -7.67
C SER A 47 -7.53 -7.46 -9.09
N ILE A 48 -6.74 -8.44 -9.53
CA ILE A 48 -6.20 -8.50 -10.89
C ILE A 48 -7.33 -8.67 -11.91
N VAL A 49 -8.36 -9.45 -11.56
CA VAL A 49 -9.53 -9.72 -12.41
C VAL A 49 -10.28 -8.43 -12.71
N ASP A 50 -10.45 -7.60 -11.69
CA ASP A 50 -11.22 -6.35 -11.81
C ASP A 50 -10.37 -5.19 -12.31
N LEU A 51 -9.04 -5.32 -12.30
CA LEU A 51 -8.13 -4.23 -12.69
C LEU A 51 -8.37 -3.80 -14.14
N ALA A 52 -8.61 -2.49 -14.32
CA ALA A 52 -8.70 -1.87 -15.62
C ALA A 52 -7.48 -1.00 -15.93
N VAL A 53 -7.07 -0.17 -14.98
CA VAL A 53 -6.02 0.84 -15.18
C VAL A 53 -5.12 0.91 -13.96
N MET A 54 -3.82 1.00 -14.18
CA MET A 54 -2.84 1.49 -13.20
C MET A 54 -2.23 2.78 -13.73
N ARG A 55 -2.06 3.76 -12.85
CA ARG A 55 -1.40 5.02 -13.14
C ARG A 55 -0.30 5.23 -12.10
N ILE A 56 0.91 5.40 -12.58
CA ILE A 56 2.12 5.56 -11.78
C ILE A 56 2.66 6.96 -12.03
N GLU A 57 2.77 7.72 -10.95
CA GLU A 57 3.19 9.10 -10.98
C GLU A 57 4.41 9.26 -10.09
N THR A 58 5.47 9.83 -10.66
CA THR A 58 6.58 10.40 -9.90
C THR A 58 6.39 11.92 -9.94
N PRO A 59 5.85 12.54 -8.88
CA PRO A 59 5.60 13.97 -8.87
C PRO A 59 6.94 14.73 -8.87
N ILE A 60 7.53 14.93 -10.05
CA ILE A 60 8.63 15.85 -10.25
C ILE A 60 8.01 17.23 -10.50
N ARG A 61 8.59 18.30 -9.94
CA ARG A 61 8.09 19.65 -10.17
C ARG A 61 8.04 19.97 -11.68
N PRO A 62 6.95 20.58 -12.16
CA PRO A 62 6.72 20.88 -13.58
C PRO A 62 7.75 21.88 -14.15
N PRO A 63 7.88 22.04 -15.49
CA PRO A 63 6.79 21.82 -16.46
C PRO A 63 7.18 21.07 -17.75
N LEU A 64 6.31 20.21 -18.29
CA LEU A 64 5.75 20.39 -19.65
C LEU A 64 4.80 19.28 -20.14
N ALA A 65 4.72 18.11 -19.51
CA ALA A 65 3.73 17.09 -19.86
C ALA A 65 3.47 16.19 -18.65
N ASP A 66 2.29 15.57 -18.58
CA ASP A 66 1.96 14.58 -17.55
C ASP A 66 2.93 13.39 -17.68
N PRO A 67 3.92 13.23 -16.79
CA PRO A 67 4.92 12.17 -16.90
C PRO A 67 4.36 10.81 -16.47
N ALA A 68 3.09 10.78 -16.02
CA ALA A 68 2.45 9.58 -15.53
C ALA A 68 2.49 8.47 -16.58
N LEU A 69 2.95 7.30 -16.15
CA LEU A 69 2.80 6.08 -16.90
C LEU A 69 1.41 5.51 -16.60
N THR A 70 0.56 5.48 -17.63
CA THR A 70 -0.78 4.88 -17.56
C THR A 70 -0.74 3.52 -18.25
N LEU A 71 -1.08 2.48 -17.51
CA LEU A 71 -1.13 1.09 -17.97
C LEU A 71 -2.58 0.63 -17.97
N ASN A 72 -3.11 0.18 -19.10
CA ASN A 72 -4.41 -0.48 -19.16
C ASN A 72 -4.21 -1.99 -19.26
N TYR A 73 -4.93 -2.73 -18.43
CA TYR A 73 -4.84 -4.18 -18.35
C TYR A 73 -6.13 -4.83 -18.85
N SER A 74 -5.99 -5.81 -19.75
CA SER A 74 -7.05 -6.75 -20.12
C SER A 74 -6.78 -8.07 -19.44
N PHE A 75 -7.58 -8.44 -18.43
CA PHE A 75 -7.47 -9.75 -17.77
C PHE A 75 -7.82 -10.90 -18.73
N LEU A 76 -8.75 -10.70 -19.67
CA LEU A 76 -9.17 -11.74 -20.62
C LEU A 76 -8.06 -12.14 -21.58
N ASP A 77 -7.26 -11.16 -22.02
CA ASP A 77 -6.19 -11.35 -22.99
C ASP A 77 -4.80 -11.34 -22.34
N GLU A 78 -4.75 -11.19 -21.01
CA GLU A 78 -3.53 -10.99 -20.20
C GLU A 78 -2.54 -9.99 -20.86
N SER A 79 -3.08 -8.90 -21.39
CA SER A 79 -2.35 -7.94 -22.21
C SER A 79 -2.33 -6.54 -21.62
N TRP A 80 -1.26 -5.82 -21.95
CA TRP A 80 -1.03 -4.44 -21.51
C TRP A 80 -1.04 -3.49 -22.69
N THR A 81 -1.58 -2.31 -22.45
CA THR A 81 -1.29 -1.12 -23.26
C THR A 81 -0.74 -0.04 -22.34
N ALA A 82 0.22 0.73 -22.82
CA ALA A 82 0.86 1.79 -22.05
C ALA A 82 0.71 3.13 -22.75
N ARG A 83 0.47 4.18 -21.97
CA ARG A 83 0.56 5.57 -22.42
C ARG A 83 1.43 6.37 -21.48
N GLN A 84 2.29 7.20 -22.03
CA GLN A 84 3.13 8.12 -21.29
C GLN A 84 3.22 9.44 -22.07
N TYR A 85 3.19 10.58 -21.38
CA TYR A 85 3.18 11.90 -22.03
C TYR A 85 2.04 12.09 -23.05
N GLY A 86 0.93 11.37 -22.89
CA GLY A 86 -0.21 11.38 -23.80
C GLY A 86 -0.04 10.52 -25.06
N GLU A 87 1.14 9.94 -25.30
CA GLU A 87 1.45 9.11 -26.46
C GLU A 87 1.33 7.62 -26.14
N ASP A 88 1.19 6.79 -27.17
CA ASP A 88 1.25 5.33 -27.03
C ASP A 88 2.69 4.91 -26.77
N ALA A 89 2.91 4.22 -25.65
CA ALA A 89 4.20 3.73 -25.21
C ALA A 89 4.22 2.19 -25.12
N THR A 90 3.19 1.50 -25.62
CA THR A 90 2.99 0.05 -25.47
C THR A 90 4.19 -0.76 -25.98
N ALA A 91 4.79 -0.36 -27.10
CA ALA A 91 5.94 -1.06 -27.67
C ALA A 91 7.21 -0.99 -26.81
N ARG A 92 7.31 0.00 -25.91
CA ARG A 92 8.45 0.18 -24.99
C ARG A 92 8.18 -0.39 -23.60
N LEU A 93 6.97 -0.91 -23.37
CA LEU A 93 6.61 -1.48 -22.08
C LEU A 93 7.32 -2.83 -21.90
N ASN A 94 8.04 -2.97 -20.79
CA ASN A 94 8.50 -4.26 -20.33
C ASN A 94 7.33 -5.00 -19.66
N THR A 95 6.65 -5.84 -20.45
CA THR A 95 5.49 -6.62 -19.99
C THR A 95 5.80 -7.51 -18.78
N ASN A 96 7.01 -8.08 -18.70
CA ASN A 96 7.41 -8.91 -17.56
C ASN A 96 7.49 -8.08 -16.28
N ALA A 97 8.11 -6.90 -16.33
CA ALA A 97 8.16 -5.99 -15.19
C ALA A 97 6.76 -5.50 -14.77
N ALA A 98 5.87 -5.25 -15.73
CA ALA A 98 4.47 -4.89 -15.45
C ALA A 98 3.71 -6.02 -14.74
N ASN A 99 3.90 -7.27 -15.17
CA ASN A 99 3.32 -8.44 -14.51
C ASN A 99 3.88 -8.65 -13.10
N GLU A 100 5.19 -8.48 -12.90
CA GLU A 100 5.82 -8.55 -11.58
C GLU A 100 5.25 -7.47 -10.63
N LEU A 101 5.08 -6.24 -11.12
CA LEU A 101 4.43 -5.18 -10.34
C LEU A 101 2.99 -5.54 -10.00
N LEU A 102 2.23 -6.09 -10.95
CA LEU A 102 0.85 -6.50 -10.76
C LEU A 102 0.72 -7.54 -9.62
N THR A 103 1.56 -8.59 -9.64
CA THR A 103 1.62 -9.59 -8.57
C THR A 103 2.07 -8.99 -7.25
N PHE A 104 3.04 -8.07 -7.27
CA PHE A 104 3.50 -7.38 -6.08
C PHE A 104 2.37 -6.55 -5.43
N MET A 105 1.56 -5.87 -6.23
CA MET A 105 0.45 -5.03 -5.75
C MET A 105 -0.64 -5.85 -5.04
N GLU A 106 -0.93 -7.06 -5.51
CA GLU A 106 -1.86 -7.99 -4.85
C GLU A 106 -1.39 -8.39 -3.44
N GLY A 107 -0.06 -8.51 -3.26
CA GLY A 107 0.57 -8.86 -2.00
C GLY A 107 1.06 -7.69 -1.14
N LEU A 108 0.83 -6.44 -1.56
CA LEU A 108 1.45 -5.28 -0.93
C LEU A 108 0.96 -5.08 0.51
N ARG A 109 1.92 -5.13 1.44
CA ARG A 109 1.69 -4.94 2.88
C ARG A 109 2.42 -3.72 3.41
N VAL A 110 1.79 -3.07 4.39
CA VAL A 110 2.40 -2.02 5.19
C VAL A 110 3.14 -2.63 6.37
N GLU A 111 4.29 -2.05 6.71
CA GLU A 111 5.05 -2.41 7.92
C GLU A 111 4.29 -2.00 9.18
N LYS A 112 3.64 -0.84 9.11
CA LYS A 112 2.95 -0.26 10.26
C LYS A 112 1.93 0.79 9.86
N TRP A 113 0.76 0.73 10.50
CA TRP A 113 -0.19 1.84 10.52
C TRP A 113 0.20 2.90 11.56
N LEU A 114 0.02 4.15 11.19
CA LEU A 114 0.35 5.31 11.99
C LEU A 114 -0.91 6.14 12.25
N SER A 115 -0.93 6.83 13.39
CA SER A 115 -2.03 7.72 13.74
C SER A 115 -2.21 8.83 12.69
N GLN A 116 -3.46 9.20 12.41
CA GLN A 116 -3.84 10.38 11.62
C GLN A 116 -3.19 11.69 12.09
N ALA A 117 -2.75 11.75 13.36
CA ALA A 117 -2.10 12.90 13.95
C ALA A 117 -0.56 12.89 13.83
N SER A 118 0.04 11.91 13.14
CA SER A 118 1.50 11.79 13.00
C SER A 118 2.11 13.03 12.32
N PRO A 119 2.88 13.88 13.06
CA PRO A 119 3.40 15.12 12.48
C PRO A 119 4.46 14.87 11.41
N ALA A 120 5.24 13.79 11.54
CA ALA A 120 6.28 13.42 10.60
C ALA A 120 5.68 13.00 9.25
N ALA A 121 4.70 12.08 9.26
CA ALA A 121 4.01 11.64 8.06
C ALA A 121 3.25 12.78 7.39
N LYS A 122 2.51 13.59 8.17
CA LYS A 122 1.77 14.75 7.66
C LYS A 122 2.68 15.75 6.94
N ARG A 123 3.90 15.99 7.46
CA ARG A 123 4.87 16.91 6.83
C ARG A 123 5.48 16.29 5.56
N ALA A 124 5.90 15.03 5.60
CA ALA A 124 6.53 14.37 4.47
C ALA A 124 5.58 14.29 3.26
N LEU A 125 4.32 13.92 3.50
CA LEU A 125 3.31 13.75 2.44
C LEU A 125 2.74 15.05 1.87
N GLN A 126 3.26 16.22 2.28
CA GLN A 126 3.00 17.48 1.58
C GLN A 126 3.71 17.53 0.22
N ASP A 127 4.78 16.74 0.06
CA ASP A 127 5.61 16.68 -1.14
C ASP A 127 5.87 15.20 -1.48
N PRO A 128 4.85 14.47 -1.98
CA PRO A 128 4.96 13.05 -2.25
C PRO A 128 5.94 12.79 -3.39
N SER A 129 6.80 11.79 -3.22
CA SER A 129 7.77 11.34 -4.23
C SER A 129 7.18 10.33 -5.21
N PHE A 130 6.02 9.75 -4.87
CA PHE A 130 5.38 8.71 -5.65
C PHE A 130 3.88 8.73 -5.39
N ARG A 131 3.10 8.51 -6.43
CA ARG A 131 1.66 8.28 -6.35
C ARG A 131 1.30 7.11 -7.25
N PHE A 132 0.44 6.25 -6.73
CA PHE A 132 -0.16 5.15 -7.46
C PHE A 132 -1.67 5.30 -7.42
N THR A 133 -2.31 5.06 -8.56
CA THR A 133 -3.76 4.98 -8.69
C THR A 133 -4.11 3.73 -9.48
N ALA A 134 -5.05 2.93 -8.98
CA ALA A 134 -5.66 1.82 -9.70
C ALA A 134 -7.16 2.03 -9.84
N VAL A 135 -7.69 1.70 -11.01
CA VAL A 135 -9.13 1.69 -11.30
C VAL A 135 -9.54 0.25 -11.51
N PHE A 136 -10.55 -0.18 -10.75
CA PHE A 136 -11.16 -1.49 -10.80
C PHE A 136 -12.56 -1.39 -11.37
N ARG A 137 -12.95 -2.37 -12.17
CA ARG A 137 -14.33 -2.55 -12.65
C ARG A 137 -15.15 -3.09 -11.49
N GLU A 138 -16.36 -2.57 -11.31
CA GLU A 138 -17.33 -3.16 -10.40
C GLU A 138 -18.38 -3.90 -11.23
N VAL A 139 -18.70 -5.12 -10.79
CA VAL A 139 -19.73 -5.97 -11.38
C VAL A 139 -20.74 -6.35 -10.30
N ASP A 140 -22.01 -6.50 -10.69
CA ASP A 140 -23.03 -7.06 -9.81
C ASP A 140 -22.96 -8.59 -9.73
N GLU A 141 -23.88 -9.18 -8.96
CA GLU A 141 -24.02 -10.63 -8.82
C GLU A 141 -24.32 -11.37 -10.13
N SER A 142 -24.78 -10.65 -11.17
CA SER A 142 -25.05 -11.19 -12.50
C SER A 142 -23.83 -11.07 -13.44
N GLY A 143 -22.77 -10.39 -13.01
CA GLY A 143 -21.58 -10.10 -13.81
C GLY A 143 -21.71 -8.85 -14.69
N ASP A 144 -22.79 -8.09 -14.55
CA ASP A 144 -23.00 -6.86 -15.30
C ASP A 144 -22.22 -5.70 -14.68
N ARG A 145 -21.63 -4.84 -15.52
CA ARG A 145 -20.84 -3.69 -15.04
C ARG A 145 -21.74 -2.66 -14.37
N THR A 146 -21.48 -2.41 -13.09
CA THR A 146 -22.21 -1.43 -12.27
C THR A 146 -21.45 -0.13 -12.09
N GLY A 147 -20.12 -0.14 -12.23
CA GLY A 147 -19.31 1.06 -12.05
C GLY A 147 -17.82 0.82 -12.07
N VAL A 148 -17.10 1.75 -11.47
CA VAL A 148 -15.66 1.67 -11.24
C VAL A 148 -15.32 2.10 -9.83
N ARG A 149 -14.36 1.43 -9.22
CA ARG A 149 -13.77 1.78 -7.94
C ARG A 149 -12.34 2.26 -8.17
N GLU A 150 -12.00 3.41 -7.62
CA GLU A 150 -10.63 3.88 -7.60
C GLU A 150 -9.98 3.60 -6.23
N ALA A 151 -8.73 3.18 -6.24
CA ALA A 151 -7.88 3.14 -5.06
C ALA A 151 -6.54 3.80 -5.37
N SER A 152 -6.11 4.73 -4.54
CA SER A 152 -4.86 5.46 -4.74
C SER A 152 -4.12 5.69 -3.44
N PHE A 153 -2.80 5.76 -3.52
CA PHE A 153 -1.97 6.11 -2.38
C PHE A 153 -0.78 6.99 -2.79
N ASP A 154 -0.37 7.84 -1.85
CA ASP A 154 0.82 8.68 -1.93
C ASP A 154 1.92 8.08 -1.07
N LEU A 155 3.18 8.22 -1.50
CA LEU A 155 4.37 7.91 -0.69
C LEU A 155 5.35 9.09 -0.65
N ALA A 156 5.97 9.29 0.50
CA ALA A 156 7.04 10.26 0.71
C ALA A 156 8.16 9.65 1.57
N PRO A 157 9.44 10.00 1.33
CA PRO A 157 10.54 9.49 2.12
C PRO A 157 10.44 9.97 3.58
N ALA A 158 10.70 9.08 4.55
CA ALA A 158 10.69 9.42 5.96
C ALA A 158 11.88 10.30 6.37
N SER A 159 12.97 10.23 5.61
CA SER A 159 14.18 11.04 5.76
C SER A 159 14.65 11.55 4.41
N ARG A 160 15.13 12.79 4.35
CA ARG A 160 15.79 13.35 3.16
C ARG A 160 17.28 12.99 3.06
N SER A 161 17.80 12.23 4.02
CA SER A 161 19.17 11.72 3.97
C SER A 161 19.29 10.59 2.93
N GLY A 162 20.49 10.38 2.39
CA GLY A 162 20.77 9.25 1.48
C GLY A 162 20.62 7.86 2.11
N PHE A 163 20.31 7.78 3.41
CA PHE A 163 20.11 6.54 4.17
C PHE A 163 18.64 6.28 4.51
N ASN A 164 17.71 6.83 3.72
CA ASN A 164 16.28 6.60 3.94
C ASN A 164 15.91 5.11 3.78
N ARG A 165 15.35 4.50 4.83
CA ARG A 165 14.93 3.08 4.83
C ARG A 165 13.42 2.88 4.82
N TYR A 166 12.67 3.95 5.02
CA TYR A 166 11.22 3.90 5.20
C TYR A 166 10.53 5.02 4.45
N TYR A 167 9.31 4.75 4.00
CA TYR A 167 8.47 5.71 3.32
C TYR A 167 7.16 5.83 4.07
N TYR A 168 6.75 7.06 4.35
CA TYR A 168 5.41 7.34 4.84
C TYR A 168 4.44 7.27 3.67
N GLY A 169 3.26 6.73 3.92
CA GLY A 169 2.20 6.67 2.94
C GLY A 169 0.84 7.10 3.46
N ARG A 170 -0.05 7.42 2.53
CA ARG A 170 -1.46 7.71 2.79
C ARG A 170 -2.31 7.13 1.68
N LEU A 171 -3.32 6.34 2.06
CA LEU A 171 -4.35 5.84 1.16
C LEU A 171 -5.43 6.91 1.00
N ALA A 172 -5.91 7.13 -0.22
CA ALA A 172 -7.01 8.06 -0.48
C ALA A 172 -8.27 7.60 0.29
N GLY A 173 -8.92 8.54 0.96
CA GLY A 173 -10.09 8.26 1.80
C GLY A 173 -9.77 7.70 3.20
N ASP A 174 -8.51 7.34 3.49
CA ASP A 174 -8.12 6.87 4.82
C ASP A 174 -7.50 8.00 5.67
N PRO A 175 -7.97 8.22 6.91
CA PRO A 175 -7.38 9.23 7.77
C PRO A 175 -6.01 8.82 8.35
N HIS A 176 -5.68 7.54 8.39
CA HIS A 176 -4.42 7.06 8.96
C HIS A 176 -3.30 7.06 7.92
N PHE A 177 -2.09 7.27 8.42
CA PHE A 177 -0.89 7.09 7.61
C PHE A 177 -0.41 5.65 7.74
N PHE A 178 0.47 5.24 6.85
CA PHE A 178 1.17 3.97 6.94
C PHE A 178 2.64 4.14 6.64
N LEU A 179 3.39 3.05 6.81
CA LEU A 179 4.82 3.00 6.56
C LEU A 179 5.13 1.74 5.75
N ILE A 180 5.99 1.88 4.74
CA ILE A 180 6.56 0.76 3.99
C ILE A 180 8.09 0.81 4.05
N GLY A 181 8.72 -0.35 3.87
CA GLY A 181 10.17 -0.46 3.76
C GLY A 181 10.72 0.01 2.42
N LEU A 182 12.05 0.21 2.40
CA LEU A 182 12.80 0.57 1.18
C LEU A 182 12.63 -0.45 0.06
N GLU A 183 12.61 -1.75 0.36
CA GLU A 183 12.47 -2.78 -0.67
C GLU A 183 11.09 -2.73 -1.34
N SER A 184 10.00 -2.57 -0.56
CA SER A 184 8.67 -2.35 -1.13
C SER A 184 8.61 -1.10 -2.01
N TYR A 185 9.28 -0.01 -1.59
CA TYR A 185 9.37 1.19 -2.40
C TYR A 185 10.16 0.98 -3.70
N ARG A 186 11.24 0.20 -3.66
CA ARG A 186 12.05 -0.14 -4.86
C ARG A 186 11.25 -0.96 -5.86
N GLU A 187 10.47 -1.93 -5.42
CA GLU A 187 9.58 -2.68 -6.31
C GLU A 187 8.51 -1.77 -6.94
N LEU A 188 7.90 -0.89 -6.14
CA LEU A 188 6.91 0.09 -6.65
C LEU A 188 7.49 1.08 -7.67
N THR A 189 8.78 1.40 -7.57
CA THR A 189 9.45 2.40 -8.41
C THR A 189 10.33 1.78 -9.48
N ARG A 190 10.27 0.45 -9.62
CA ARG A 190 11.03 -0.27 -10.63
C ARG A 190 10.64 0.25 -12.02
N PRO A 191 11.62 0.52 -12.90
CA PRO A 191 11.32 0.94 -14.26
C PRO A 191 10.49 -0.13 -14.99
N LEU A 192 9.37 0.29 -15.57
CA LEU A 192 8.51 -0.59 -16.37
C LEU A 192 8.72 -0.40 -17.88
N MET A 193 9.47 0.62 -18.27
CA MET A 193 9.82 0.89 -19.66
C MET A 193 11.19 0.28 -19.95
N GLU A 194 11.35 -0.34 -21.11
CA GLU A 194 12.65 -0.72 -21.62
C GLU A 194 13.48 0.56 -21.86
N GLY A 195 14.76 0.51 -21.48
CA GLY A 195 15.70 1.58 -21.78
C GLY A 195 16.01 1.60 -23.28
N ASP A 196 16.24 2.79 -23.82
CA ASP A 196 16.80 2.96 -25.16
C ASP A 196 18.27 2.48 -25.22
#